data_AF-A0A6P4EBW9-F1
#
_entry.id   AF-A0A6P4EBW9-F1
#
_cell.length_a   1.000
_cell.length_b   1.000
_cell.length_c   1.000
_cell.angle_alpha   90.00
_cell.angle_beta   90.00
_cell.angle_gamma   90.00
#
_symmetry.space_group_name_H-M   'P 1'
#
loop_
_entity.id
_entity.type
_entity.pdbx_description
1 polymer ?
#
loop_
_entity_poly.entity_id
_entity_poly.type
_entity_poly.pdbx_seq_one_letter_code
_entity_poly.pdbx_strand_id
1 'polypeptide(L)'
;MRSCCDVQKNDKTIKACRKTLLKNSSTTTNNGQNLKSDKVALHACIAECYFNTNGYLMINGSVNVQELQKSYQQRYKNDQTMSQLMVKSLKSCTDYAQKRAQQFEWMHTKGECNYYPVTLLACIMEQVYVNCPITKWKNSSECAAMRKYLIACDDVESNRK
;
A
#
# COMPACT_ATOMS: atom_id res chain seq x y z
N MET A 1 -17.26 -3.11 -11.37
CA MET A 1 -16.29 -2.66 -12.40
C MET A 1 -14.94 -3.35 -12.18
N ARG A 2 -14.33 -3.93 -13.23
CA ARG A 2 -12.96 -4.49 -13.18
C ARG A 2 -11.95 -3.34 -13.21
N SER A 3 -10.85 -3.42 -12.43
CA SER A 3 -9.75 -2.43 -12.49
C SER A 3 -9.02 -2.49 -13.82
N CYS A 4 -8.20 -1.48 -14.10
CA CYS A 4 -7.29 -1.46 -15.24
C CYS A 4 -6.21 -2.54 -15.19
N CYS A 5 -5.63 -2.82 -14.03
CA CYS A 5 -4.75 -3.97 -13.83
C CYS A 5 -5.49 -5.05 -13.02
N ASP A 6 -5.47 -6.29 -13.49
CA ASP A 6 -6.05 -7.44 -12.79
C ASP A 6 -5.13 -7.90 -11.64
N VAL A 7 -5.33 -7.28 -10.47
CA VAL A 7 -4.65 -7.60 -9.21
C VAL A 7 -5.62 -8.29 -8.25
N GLN A 8 -5.10 -9.14 -7.36
CA GLN A 8 -5.94 -9.77 -6.32
C GLN A 8 -6.33 -8.72 -5.26
N LYS A 9 -7.63 -8.46 -5.08
CA LYS A 9 -8.14 -7.37 -4.21
C LYS A 9 -8.80 -7.83 -2.91
N ASN A 10 -9.02 -9.13 -2.74
CA ASN A 10 -9.87 -9.67 -1.68
C ASN A 10 -9.06 -10.14 -0.46
N ASP A 11 -8.33 -9.22 0.15
CA ASP A 11 -7.63 -9.51 1.40
C ASP A 11 -8.62 -9.49 2.58
N LYS A 12 -8.79 -10.63 3.26
CA LYS A 12 -9.71 -10.78 4.39
C LYS A 12 -9.24 -9.97 5.60
N THR A 13 -7.93 -9.85 5.80
CA THR A 13 -7.34 -9.14 6.93
C THR A 13 -7.55 -7.63 6.79
N ILE A 14 -7.36 -7.06 5.58
CA ILE A 14 -7.69 -5.65 5.32
C ILE A 14 -9.16 -5.36 5.62
N LYS A 15 -10.08 -6.24 5.19
CA LYS A 15 -11.52 -6.09 5.46
C LYS A 15 -11.83 -6.16 6.96
N ALA A 16 -11.20 -7.08 7.69
CA ALA A 16 -11.35 -7.21 9.12
C ALA A 16 -10.84 -5.97 9.86
N CYS A 17 -9.62 -5.51 9.56
CA CYS A 17 -9.03 -4.29 10.12
C CYS A 17 -9.93 -3.07 9.91
N ARG A 18 -10.42 -2.85 8.68
CA ARG A 18 -11.36 -1.77 8.38
C ARG A 18 -12.64 -1.88 9.20
N LYS A 19 -13.22 -3.07 9.31
CA LYS A 19 -14.46 -3.28 10.08
C LYS A 19 -14.26 -2.98 11.56
N THR A 20 -13.15 -3.42 12.15
CA THR A 20 -12.82 -3.17 13.56
C THR A 20 -12.63 -1.67 13.82
N LEU A 21 -11.81 -1.00 13.02
CA LEU A 21 -11.54 0.44 13.16
C LEU A 21 -12.80 1.30 13.01
N LEU A 22 -13.71 0.93 12.10
CA LEU A 22 -14.96 1.66 11.89
C LEU A 22 -16.03 1.38 12.96
N LYS A 23 -15.96 0.23 13.64
CA LYS A 23 -16.89 -0.10 14.74
C LYS A 23 -16.57 0.65 16.02
N ASN A 24 -15.29 0.91 16.28
CA ASN A 24 -14.85 1.63 17.46
C ASN A 24 -15.16 3.13 17.30
N SER A 25 -16.34 3.56 17.80
CA SER A 25 -16.83 4.95 17.75
C SER A 25 -15.97 5.94 18.54
N SER A 26 -15.13 5.45 19.45
CA SER A 26 -14.21 6.24 20.27
C SER A 26 -12.83 6.44 19.63
N THR A 27 -12.59 5.90 18.43
CA THR A 27 -11.29 6.09 17.75
C THR A 27 -11.23 7.50 17.19
N THR A 28 -10.73 8.42 18.00
CA THR A 28 -10.32 9.76 17.59
C THR A 28 -8.86 9.72 17.16
N THR A 29 -8.53 10.46 16.10
CA THR A 29 -7.15 10.91 15.84
C THR A 29 -6.65 11.73 17.03
N ASN A 30 -5.34 11.94 17.17
CA ASN A 30 -4.82 12.71 18.30
C ASN A 30 -5.16 14.20 18.21
N ASN A 31 -5.62 14.66 17.04
CA ASN A 31 -6.24 15.98 16.85
C ASN A 31 -7.69 16.07 17.36
N GLY A 32 -8.21 15.02 18.01
CA GLY A 32 -9.60 14.95 18.45
C GLY A 32 -10.60 14.78 17.29
N GLN A 33 -10.13 14.64 16.05
CA GLN A 33 -11.00 14.38 14.90
C GLN A 33 -11.42 12.92 14.87
N ASN A 34 -12.62 12.65 14.37
CA ASN A 34 -13.11 11.28 14.21
C ASN A 34 -12.27 10.55 13.14
N LEU A 35 -11.72 9.38 13.46
CA LEU A 35 -10.95 8.57 12.49
C LEU A 35 -11.78 8.24 11.23
N LYS A 36 -13.11 8.21 11.31
CA LYS A 36 -13.99 7.98 10.16
C LYS A 36 -14.00 9.16 9.18
N SER A 37 -13.81 10.39 9.67
CA SER A 37 -13.78 11.59 8.82
C SER A 37 -12.41 11.83 8.19
N ASP A 38 -11.33 11.49 8.92
CA ASP A 38 -9.98 11.55 8.35
C ASP A 38 -9.67 10.27 7.57
N LYS A 39 -9.92 10.33 6.25
CA LYS A 39 -9.62 9.20 5.36
C LYS A 39 -8.13 8.87 5.33
N VAL A 40 -7.24 9.84 5.46
CA VAL A 40 -5.80 9.61 5.36
C VAL A 40 -5.34 8.82 6.59
N ALA A 41 -5.68 9.28 7.79
CA ALA A 41 -5.41 8.56 9.03
C ALA A 41 -6.08 7.18 9.06
N LEU A 42 -7.32 7.06 8.57
CA LEU A 42 -8.01 5.77 8.49
C LEU A 42 -7.26 4.76 7.63
N HIS A 43 -6.76 5.15 6.45
CA HIS A 43 -6.00 4.24 5.59
C HIS A 43 -4.65 3.86 6.21
N ALA A 44 -3.97 4.80 6.90
CA ALA A 44 -2.77 4.51 7.68
C ALA A 44 -3.03 3.45 8.75
N CYS A 45 -4.09 3.62 9.55
CA CYS A 45 -4.47 2.66 10.58
C CYS A 45 -4.90 1.29 10.03
N ILE A 46 -5.60 1.27 8.90
CA ILE A 46 -5.94 -0.01 8.24
C ILE A 46 -4.66 -0.72 7.78
N ALA A 47 -3.70 0.00 7.21
CA ALA A 47 -2.44 -0.58 6.74
C ALA A 47 -1.58 -1.06 7.91
N GLU A 48 -1.45 -0.27 8.98
CA GLU A 48 -0.74 -0.69 10.19
C GLU A 48 -1.39 -1.95 10.80
N CYS A 49 -2.71 -1.96 10.98
CA CYS A 49 -3.43 -3.14 11.48
C CYS A 49 -3.17 -4.37 10.59
N TYR A 50 -3.22 -4.19 9.26
CA TYR A 50 -2.94 -5.27 8.31
C TYR A 50 -1.50 -5.79 8.45
N PHE A 51 -0.51 -4.90 8.59
CA PHE A 51 0.88 -5.31 8.75
C PHE A 51 1.12 -6.00 10.09
N ASN A 52 0.62 -5.45 11.19
CA ASN A 52 0.71 -6.05 12.52
C ASN A 52 0.09 -7.45 12.55
N THR A 53 -1.13 -7.60 12.00
CA THR A 53 -1.86 -8.88 12.00
C THR A 53 -1.10 -9.98 11.26
N ASN A 54 -0.34 -9.63 10.21
CA ASN A 54 0.41 -10.61 9.41
C ASN A 54 1.91 -10.68 9.78
N GLY A 55 2.38 -9.94 10.80
CA GLY A 55 3.80 -9.91 11.17
C GLY A 55 4.70 -9.18 10.18
N TYR A 56 4.15 -8.29 9.35
CA TYR A 56 4.91 -7.47 8.41
C TYR A 56 5.46 -6.19 9.04
N LEU A 57 4.93 -5.75 10.18
CA LEU A 57 5.46 -4.63 10.95
C LEU A 57 6.13 -5.16 12.21
N MET A 58 7.37 -4.77 12.42
CA MET A 58 8.19 -5.11 13.57
C MET A 58 7.90 -4.15 14.72
N ILE A 59 8.21 -4.56 15.95
CA ILE A 59 7.98 -3.73 17.16
C ILE A 59 8.70 -2.38 17.08
N ASN A 60 9.84 -2.30 16.40
CA ASN A 60 10.59 -1.06 16.18
C ASN A 60 10.02 -0.17 15.06
N GLY A 61 8.84 -0.49 14.51
CA GLY A 61 8.20 0.27 13.43
C GLY A 61 8.75 0.03 12.02
N SER A 62 9.75 -0.86 11.88
CA SER A 62 10.29 -1.26 10.57
C SER A 62 9.46 -2.37 9.92
N VAL A 63 9.53 -2.48 8.58
CA VAL A 63 8.81 -3.50 7.83
C VAL A 63 9.66 -4.77 7.67
N ASN A 64 9.07 -5.92 7.96
CA ASN A 64 9.64 -7.23 7.65
C ASN A 64 9.46 -7.53 6.15
N VAL A 65 10.38 -6.99 5.34
CA VAL A 65 10.35 -7.11 3.87
C VAL A 65 10.37 -8.57 3.42
N GLN A 66 11.10 -9.44 4.12
CA GLN A 66 11.20 -10.86 3.77
C GLN A 66 9.85 -11.57 3.90
N GLU A 67 9.11 -11.29 4.97
CA GLU A 67 7.81 -11.92 5.21
C GLU A 67 6.74 -11.38 4.23
N LEU A 68 6.79 -10.08 3.93
CA LEU A 68 5.92 -9.49 2.92
C LEU A 68 6.22 -10.03 1.51
N GLN A 69 7.51 -10.23 1.17
CA GLN A 69 7.92 -10.87 -0.08
C GLN A 69 7.36 -12.30 -0.19
N LYS A 70 7.54 -13.13 0.85
CA LYS A 70 6.99 -14.50 0.89
C LYS A 70 5.48 -14.50 0.70
N SER A 71 4.79 -13.55 1.33
CA SER A 71 3.34 -13.38 1.18
C SER A 71 2.94 -13.11 -0.28
N TYR A 72 3.63 -12.21 -0.99
CA TYR A 72 3.36 -11.98 -2.40
C TYR A 72 3.65 -13.21 -3.26
N GLN A 73 4.75 -13.91 -3.01
CA GLN A 73 5.09 -15.13 -3.73
C GLN A 73 4.03 -16.21 -3.54
N GLN A 74 3.54 -16.40 -2.31
CA GLN A 74 2.50 -17.37 -2.00
C GLN A 74 1.15 -16.97 -2.60
N ARG A 75 0.78 -15.69 -2.52
CA ARG A 75 -0.47 -15.14 -3.07
C ARG A 75 -0.55 -15.34 -4.59
N TYR A 76 0.58 -15.21 -5.28
CA TYR A 76 0.69 -15.34 -6.73
C TYR A 76 1.42 -16.62 -7.17
N LYS A 77 1.35 -17.69 -6.38
CA LYS A 77 2.06 -18.96 -6.68
C LYS A 77 1.75 -19.56 -8.05
N ASN A 78 0.55 -19.29 -8.59
CA ASN A 78 0.10 -19.76 -9.90
C ASN A 78 0.21 -18.68 -11.00
N ASP A 79 0.84 -17.54 -10.70
CA ASP A 79 0.99 -16.40 -11.61
C ASP A 79 2.38 -15.77 -11.38
N GLN A 80 3.40 -16.43 -11.93
CA GLN A 80 4.80 -16.05 -11.70
C GLN A 80 5.10 -14.62 -12.16
N THR A 81 4.47 -14.17 -13.26
CA THR A 81 4.62 -12.81 -13.77
C THR A 81 4.14 -11.78 -12.73
N MET A 82 2.95 -11.98 -12.15
CA MET A 82 2.46 -11.10 -11.10
C MET A 82 3.27 -11.22 -9.80
N SER A 83 3.69 -12.42 -9.43
CA SER A 83 4.57 -12.66 -8.28
C SER A 83 5.86 -11.83 -8.38
N GLN A 84 6.56 -11.94 -9.51
CA GLN A 84 7.79 -11.19 -9.78
C GLN A 84 7.55 -9.68 -9.80
N LEU A 85 6.44 -9.23 -10.40
CA LEU A 85 6.08 -7.81 -10.42
C LEU A 85 5.88 -7.28 -9.00
N MET A 86 5.09 -7.94 -8.16
CA MET A 86 4.85 -7.51 -6.78
C MET A 86 6.15 -7.46 -5.96
N VAL A 87 7.03 -8.46 -6.10
CA VAL A 87 8.32 -8.50 -5.40
C VAL A 87 9.27 -7.41 -5.89
N LYS A 88 9.32 -7.15 -7.21
CA LYS A 88 10.12 -6.06 -7.77
C LYS A 88 9.62 -4.70 -7.28
N SER A 89 8.31 -4.49 -7.26
CA SER A 89 7.67 -3.28 -6.73
C SER A 89 7.91 -3.10 -5.23
N LEU A 90 7.86 -4.19 -4.44
CA LEU A 90 8.24 -4.14 -3.03
C LEU A 90 9.68 -3.63 -2.86
N LYS A 91 10.63 -4.24 -3.57
CA LYS A 91 12.05 -3.85 -3.50
C LYS A 91 12.28 -2.40 -3.93
N SER A 92 11.57 -1.90 -4.94
CA SER A 92 11.69 -0.50 -5.36
C SER A 92 11.12 0.49 -4.36
N CYS A 93 10.10 0.06 -3.61
CA CYS A 93 9.31 0.95 -2.77
C CYS A 93 9.75 1.00 -1.31
N THR A 94 10.46 0.00 -0.79
CA THR A 94 10.85 -0.07 0.64
C THR A 94 11.56 1.20 1.10
N ASP A 95 12.71 1.53 0.48
CA ASP A 95 13.52 2.68 0.90
C ASP A 95 12.80 4.01 0.61
N TYR A 96 12.12 4.10 -0.53
CA TYR A 96 11.34 5.27 -0.91
C TYR A 96 10.24 5.57 0.11
N ALA A 97 9.43 4.56 0.44
CA ALA A 97 8.30 4.72 1.34
C ALA A 97 8.75 5.00 2.78
N GLN A 98 9.86 4.41 3.22
CA GLN A 98 10.43 4.71 4.53
C GLN A 98 10.86 6.17 4.62
N LYS A 99 11.65 6.64 3.64
CA LYS A 99 12.10 8.05 3.58
C LYS A 99 10.92 9.01 3.50
N ARG A 100 9.91 8.69 2.70
CA ARG A 100 8.71 9.52 2.52
C ARG A 100 7.87 9.60 3.80
N ALA A 101 7.73 8.48 4.52
CA ALA A 101 7.04 8.46 5.81
C ALA A 101 7.79 9.28 6.87
N GLN A 102 9.13 9.21 6.90
CA GLN A 102 9.96 10.02 7.79
C GLN A 102 9.90 11.52 7.44
N GLN A 103 9.97 11.86 6.15
CA GLN A 103 9.90 13.25 5.67
C GLN A 103 8.62 13.95 6.11
N PHE A 104 7.53 13.21 6.18
CA PHE A 104 6.20 13.72 6.51
C PHE A 104 5.72 13.34 7.89
N GLU A 105 6.61 12.84 8.74
CA GLU A 105 6.29 12.45 10.11
C GLU A 105 5.70 13.62 10.91
N TRP A 106 6.11 14.85 10.61
CA TRP A 106 5.57 16.07 11.23
C TRP A 106 4.10 16.36 10.88
N MET A 107 3.60 15.85 9.74
CA MET A 107 2.18 15.94 9.40
C MET A 107 1.33 14.93 10.16
N HIS A 108 1.96 13.95 10.80
CA HIS A 108 1.30 12.94 11.60
C HIS A 108 1.29 13.41 13.05
N THR A 109 0.11 13.45 13.66
CA THR A 109 0.03 13.89 15.05
C THR A 109 0.43 12.76 15.98
N LYS A 110 1.26 13.07 16.98
CA LYS A 110 1.82 12.08 17.91
C LYS A 110 0.72 11.17 18.44
N GLY A 111 0.82 9.86 18.15
CA GLY A 111 -0.14 8.82 18.51
C GLY A 111 -0.98 8.27 17.34
N GLU A 112 -0.84 8.81 16.13
CA GLU A 112 -1.51 8.28 14.93
C GLU A 112 -0.80 6.99 14.49
N CYS A 113 -1.53 6.13 13.79
CA CYS A 113 -0.97 4.89 13.27
C CYS A 113 0.25 5.16 12.37
N ASN A 114 1.20 4.23 12.33
CA ASN A 114 2.39 4.29 11.51
C ASN A 114 2.01 4.42 10.02
N TYR A 115 2.54 5.47 9.37
CA TYR A 115 2.28 5.77 7.97
C TYR A 115 3.16 5.00 7.00
N TYR A 116 4.26 4.41 7.46
CA TYR A 116 5.15 3.64 6.59
C TYR A 116 4.42 2.48 5.88
N PRO A 117 3.61 1.64 6.56
CA PRO A 117 2.78 0.62 5.91
C PRO A 117 1.90 1.14 4.77
N VAL A 118 1.17 2.25 4.95
CA VAL A 118 0.27 2.76 3.92
C VAL A 118 1.04 3.37 2.75
N THR A 119 2.12 4.10 3.01
CA THR A 119 2.99 4.67 1.98
C THR A 119 3.65 3.56 1.16
N LEU A 120 4.08 2.47 1.80
CA LEU A 120 4.66 1.32 1.11
C LEU A 120 3.62 0.63 0.21
N LEU A 121 2.41 0.37 0.71
CA LEU A 121 1.34 -0.23 -0.10
C LEU A 121 0.95 0.65 -1.29
N ALA A 122 0.86 1.97 -1.09
CA ALA A 122 0.54 2.92 -2.15
C ALA A 122 1.60 2.88 -3.25
N CYS A 123 2.88 2.97 -2.89
CA CYS A 123 4.00 2.87 -3.83
C CYS A 123 4.00 1.54 -4.59
N ILE A 124 3.83 0.41 -3.89
CA ILE A 124 3.82 -0.91 -4.53
C ILE A 124 2.70 -0.97 -5.57
N MET A 125 1.50 -0.50 -5.22
CA MET A 125 0.36 -0.50 -6.12
C MET A 125 0.60 0.41 -7.33
N GLU A 126 1.15 1.59 -7.14
CA GLU A 126 1.53 2.47 -8.26
C GLU A 126 2.49 1.77 -9.21
N GLN A 127 3.57 1.19 -8.69
CA GLN A 127 4.55 0.46 -9.49
C GLN A 127 3.95 -0.76 -10.20
N VAL A 128 2.99 -1.45 -9.58
CA VAL A 128 2.25 -2.55 -10.22
C VAL A 128 1.38 -2.06 -11.37
N TYR A 129 0.72 -0.89 -11.25
CA TYR A 129 -0.09 -0.34 -12.32
C TYR A 129 0.75 0.21 -13.47
N VAL A 130 1.87 0.88 -13.17
CA VAL A 130 2.84 1.35 -14.17
C VAL A 130 3.41 0.19 -14.97
N ASN A 131 3.73 -0.92 -14.30
CA ASN A 131 4.39 -2.08 -14.90
C ASN A 131 3.44 -3.26 -15.18
N CYS A 132 2.12 -3.03 -15.18
CA CYS A 132 1.13 -4.09 -15.34
C CYS A 132 1.31 -4.83 -16.68
N PRO A 133 1.35 -6.18 -16.70
CA PRO A 133 1.48 -6.96 -17.92
C PRO A 133 0.29 -6.75 -18.84
N ILE A 134 0.52 -6.75 -20.15
CA ILE A 134 -0.54 -6.57 -21.16
C ILE A 134 -1.65 -7.61 -21.00
N THR A 135 -1.30 -8.84 -20.65
CA THR A 135 -2.26 -9.95 -20.42
C THR A 135 -3.17 -9.73 -19.21
N LYS A 136 -2.79 -8.85 -18.29
CA LYS A 136 -3.55 -8.47 -17.09
C LYS A 136 -4.16 -7.07 -17.20
N TRP A 137 -3.85 -6.36 -18.28
CA TRP A 137 -4.26 -5.00 -18.51
C TRP A 137 -5.58 -4.94 -19.26
N LYS A 138 -6.53 -4.15 -18.77
CA LYS A 138 -7.77 -3.85 -19.48
C LYS A 138 -7.46 -2.90 -20.63
N ASN A 139 -7.66 -3.37 -21.86
CA ASN A 139 -7.47 -2.57 -23.07
C ASN A 139 -8.64 -1.58 -23.25
N SER A 140 -8.55 -0.42 -22.59
CA SER A 140 -9.46 0.72 -22.81
C SER A 140 -8.70 2.04 -22.80
N SER A 141 -9.27 3.06 -23.46
CA SER A 141 -8.71 4.42 -23.52
C SER A 141 -8.54 5.03 -22.12
N GLU A 142 -9.53 4.85 -21.25
CA GLU A 142 -9.49 5.28 -19.85
C GLU A 142 -8.28 4.69 -19.10
N CYS A 143 -8.07 3.38 -19.21
CA CYS A 143 -6.95 2.72 -18.55
C CYS A 143 -5.62 3.20 -19.13
N ALA A 144 -5.51 3.29 -20.46
CA ALA A 144 -4.31 3.81 -21.11
C ALA A 144 -3.96 5.23 -20.65
N ALA A 145 -4.95 6.12 -20.52
CA ALA A 145 -4.76 7.48 -20.01
C ALA A 145 -4.27 7.46 -18.56
N MET A 146 -4.89 6.65 -17.70
CA MET A 146 -4.47 6.48 -16.30
C MET A 146 -3.02 5.99 -16.20
N ARG A 147 -2.61 5.01 -17.01
CA ARG A 147 -1.21 4.51 -17.01
C ARG A 147 -0.22 5.59 -17.43
N LYS A 148 -0.55 6.38 -18.46
CA LYS A 148 0.28 7.51 -18.91
C LYS A 148 0.45 8.54 -17.79
N TYR A 149 -0.63 8.86 -17.07
CA TYR A 149 -0.58 9.77 -15.93
C TYR A 149 0.34 9.23 -14.82
N LEU A 150 0.18 7.96 -14.42
CA LEU A 150 1.02 7.35 -13.39
C LEU A 150 2.51 7.34 -13.80
N ILE A 151 2.82 7.06 -15.06
CA ILE A 151 4.21 7.14 -15.57
C ILE A 151 4.76 8.57 -15.50
N ALA A 152 3.95 9.57 -15.86
CA ALA A 152 4.38 10.97 -15.84
C ALA A 152 4.60 11.51 -14.43
N CYS A 153 3.96 10.91 -13.42
CA CYS A 153 4.05 11.29 -12.01
C CYS A 153 4.87 10.30 -11.16
N ASP A 154 5.62 9.37 -11.79
CA ASP A 154 6.35 8.32 -11.06
C ASP A 154 7.58 8.89 -10.34
N ASP A 155 7.36 9.28 -9.09
CA ASP A 155 8.40 9.78 -8.19
C ASP A 155 9.38 8.68 -7.73
N VAL A 156 9.03 7.40 -7.88
CA VAL A 156 9.88 6.29 -7.42
C VAL A 156 11.04 6.08 -8.39
N GLU A 157 10.77 6.14 -9.69
CA GLU A 157 11.80 6.08 -10.73
C GLU A 157 12.67 7.36 -10.76
N SER A 158 12.09 8.54 -10.48
CA SER A 158 12.85 9.80 -10.50
C SER A 158 13.89 9.89 -9.37
N ASN A 159 13.59 9.33 -8.20
CA ASN A 159 14.49 9.29 -7.04
C ASN A 159 15.62 8.23 -7.13
N ARG A 160 15.70 7.47 -8.24
CA ARG A 160 16.82 6.54 -8.51
C ARG A 160 18.02 7.18 -9.23
N LYS A 161 17.86 8.41 -9.72
CA LYS A 161 18.94 9.19 -10.36
C LYS A 161 19.63 10.08 -9.32
#